data_AF-A0A9Q3V8D7-F1
#
_entry.id   AF-A0A9Q3V8D7-F1
#
_cell.length_a   1.000
_cell.length_b   1.000
_cell.length_c   1.000
_cell.angle_alpha   90.00
_cell.angle_beta   90.00
_cell.angle_gamma   90.00
#
_symmetry.space_group_name_H-M   'P 1'
#
loop_
_entity.id
_entity.type
_entity.pdbx_description
1 polymer ?
#
loop_
_entity_poly.entity_id
_entity_poly.type
_entity_poly.pdbx_seq_one_letter_code
_entity_poly.pdbx_strand_id
1 'polypeptide(L)' 'MKVNTVEQFKVLEFLKENFELNLFKVELLDRYSIKITDSESESMIFKY' A
#
# COMPACT_ATOMS: atom_id res chain seq x y z
N MET A 1 9.11 5.33 2.92
CA MET A 1 9.05 4.13 2.06
C MET A 1 9.83 4.43 0.78
N LYS A 2 10.83 3.60 0.43
CA LYS A 2 11.46 3.68 -0.90
C LYS A 2 10.66 2.79 -1.84
N VAL A 3 10.12 3.38 -2.90
CA VAL A 3 9.45 2.66 -3.99
C VAL A 3 10.50 2.26 -5.04
N ASN A 4 10.38 1.05 -5.58
CA ASN A 4 11.37 0.50 -6.51
C ASN A 4 11.01 0.75 -7.98
N THR A 5 9.74 1.04 -8.30
CA THR A 5 9.29 1.37 -9.67
C THR A 5 8.32 2.54 -9.71
N VAL A 6 8.15 3.13 -10.90
CA VAL A 6 7.22 4.25 -11.13
C VAL A 6 5.76 3.82 -10.93
N GLU A 7 5.38 2.60 -11.32
CA GLU A 7 4.02 2.10 -11.04
C GLU A 7 3.75 2.00 -9.54
N GLN A 8 4.73 1.48 -8.78
CA GLN A 8 4.62 1.38 -7.32
C GLN A 8 4.46 2.76 -6.66
N PHE A 9 5.14 3.79 -7.18
CA PHE A 9 4.94 5.17 -6.73
C PHE A 9 3.51 5.66 -6.97
N LYS A 10 2.97 5.45 -8.18
CA LYS A 10 1.62 5.89 -8.54
C LYS A 10 0.53 5.21 -7.70
N VAL A 11 0.67 3.90 -7.47
CA VAL A 11 -0.26 3.15 -6.61
C VAL A 11 -0.20 3.70 -5.18
N LEU A 12 1.00 3.98 -4.66
CA LEU A 12 1.17 4.50 -3.32
C LEU A 12 0.62 5.92 -3.17
N GLU A 13 0.82 6.80 -4.15
CA GLU A 13 0.21 8.14 -4.21
C GLU A 13 -1.32 8.06 -4.28
N PHE A 14 -1.87 7.20 -5.15
CA PHE A 14 -3.31 6.98 -5.23
C PHE A 14 -3.90 6.54 -3.88
N LEU A 15 -3.23 5.61 -3.19
CA LEU A 15 -3.66 5.18 -1.87
C LEU A 15 -3.53 6.30 -0.83
N LYS A 16 -2.49 7.15 -0.90
CA LYS A 16 -2.38 8.32 -0.01
C LYS A 16 -3.52 9.33 -0.20
N GLU A 17 -3.94 9.55 -1.44
CA GLU A 17 -4.98 10.52 -1.76
C GLU A 17 -6.38 10.03 -1.42
N ASN A 18 -6.65 8.73 -1.59
CA ASN A 18 -7.99 8.16 -1.43
C ASN A 18 -8.25 7.62 -0.02
N PHE A 19 -7.22 7.37 0.76
CA PHE A 19 -7.34 6.72 2.06
C PHE A 19 -6.61 7.49 3.17
N GLU A 20 -7.25 7.64 4.33
CA GLU A 20 -6.61 8.18 5.54
C GLU A 20 -5.53 7.22 6.08
N LEU A 21 -4.30 7.32 5.58
CA LEU A 21 -3.16 6.47 5.96
C LEU A 21 -2.84 6.42 7.46
N ASN A 22 -3.43 7.31 8.26
CA ASN A 22 -3.31 7.24 9.72
C ASN A 22 -3.99 6.00 10.31
N LEU A 23 -4.88 5.36 9.56
CA LEU A 23 -5.62 4.17 9.98
C LEU A 23 -4.99 2.87 9.46
N PHE A 24 -4.11 2.91 8.45
CA PHE A 24 -3.53 1.69 7.87
C PHE A 24 -2.13 1.91 7.28
N LYS A 25 -1.29 0.89 7.46
CA LYS A 25 0.04 0.79 6.90
C LYS A 25 0.01 0.02 5.58
N VAL A 26 0.44 0.65 4.50
CA VAL A 26 0.55 0.02 3.18
C VAL A 26 2.00 -0.41 2.92
N GLU A 27 2.23 -1.70 2.69
CA GLU A 27 3.52 -2.26 2.33
C GLU A 27 3.47 -2.85 0.91
N LEU A 28 4.33 -2.36 0.02
CA LEU A 28 4.52 -2.94 -1.30
C LEU A 28 5.35 -4.24 -1.19
N LEU A 29 4.75 -5.37 -1.56
CA LEU A 29 5.43 -6.67 -1.54
C LEU A 29 6.17 -6.93 -2.85
N ASP A 30 5.50 -6.69 -3.99
CA ASP A 30 6.08 -6.90 -5.31
C ASP A 30 5.46 -5.95 -6.35
N ARG A 31 5.66 -6.23 -7.65
CA ARG A 31 5.14 -5.41 -8.74
C ARG A 31 3.63 -5.54 -8.93
N TYR A 32 2.99 -6.55 -8.36
CA TYR A 32 1.58 -6.91 -8.54
C TYR A 32 0.84 -7.06 -7.21
N SER A 33 1.55 -7.02 -6.09
CA SER A 33 1.01 -7.29 -4.76
C SER A 33 1.30 -6.15 -3.79
N ILE A 34 0.25 -5.68 -3.13
CA ILE A 34 0.32 -4.75 -2.01
C ILE A 34 -0.28 -5.40 -0.76
N LYS A 35 0.36 -5.19 0.37
CA LYS A 35 -0.15 -5.57 1.69
C LYS A 35 -0.68 -4.33 2.39
N ILE A 36 -1.90 -4.40 2.86
CA ILE A 36 -2.52 -3.36 3.67
C ILE A 36 -2.65 -3.94 5.08
N THR A 37 -2.20 -3.19 6.08
CA THR A 37 -2.32 -3.56 7.49
C THR A 37 -3.11 -2.48 8.20
N ASP A 38 -4.21 -2.83 8.85
CA ASP A 38 -5.02 -1.90 9.64
C ASP A 38 -4.35 -1.62 10.99
N SER A 39 -4.83 -0.59 11.67
CA SER A 39 -4.58 -0.22 13.06
C SER A 39 -4.78 -1.38 14.05
N GLU A 40 -5.69 -2.32 13.77
CA GLU A 40 -5.91 -3.54 14.56
C GLU A 40 -4.89 -4.66 14.25
N SER A 41 -3.86 -4.38 13.46
CA SER A 41 -2.84 -5.34 13.01
C SER A 41 -3.34 -6.48 12.12
N GLU A 42 -4.62 -6.46 11.72
CA GLU A 42 -5.11 -7.30 10.64
C GLU A 42 -4.48 -6.87 9.31
N SER A 43 -4.15 -7.83 8.47
CA SER A 43 -3.52 -7.54 7.19
C SER A 43 -4.15 -8.31 6.04
N MET A 44 -4.25 -7.64 4.90
CA MET A 44 -4.80 -8.18 3.66
C MET A 44 -3.81 -7.96 2.52
N ILE A 45 -3.70 -8.93 1.62
CA ILE A 45 -2.86 -8.84 0.43
C ILE A 45 -3.78 -8.65 -0.78
N PHE A 46 -3.65 -7.52 -1.44
CA PHE A 46 -4.28 -7.27 -2.73
C PHE A 46 -3.30 -7.62 -3.84
N LYS A 47 -3.79 -8.38 -4.81
CA LYS A 47 -3.06 -8.73 -6.05
C LYS A 47 -3.77 -8.11 -7.23
N TYR A 48 -3.01 -7.52 -8.16
CA TYR A 48 -3.52 -6.88 -9.39
C TYR A 48 -2.85 -7.46 -10.63
#